data_AF-A0A7J7JMY1-F1
#
_entry.id   AF-A0A7J7JMY1-F1
#
_cell.length_a   1.000
_cell.length_b   1.000
_cell.length_c   1.000
_cell.angle_alpha   90.00
_cell.angle_beta   90.00
_cell.angle_gamma   90.00
#
_symmetry.space_group_name_H-M   'P 1'
#
loop_
_entity.id
_entity.type
_entity.pdbx_description
1 polymer ?
#
loop_
_entity_poly.entity_id
_entity_poly.type
_entity_poly.pdbx_seq_one_letter_code
_entity_poly.pdbx_strand_id
1 'polypeptide(L)'
;MASLMQLTQLLNFMLLFSFSVLALEDFTNSWVVELDPDVTETEVNDIAKAAGFINYGKVFKDKSLYEFHHPRVAKRSLGHSQYHTDNLQGHTKIRSVEQLVAKTRVKRYADLDSIFPMRDPLWQDTWYLNQAVTNDSLFDMNVMSAWERGFTGSNVVVSILDDGLEHTHPDLAENYVSY
;
A
#
# COMPACT_ATOMS: atom_id res chain seq x y z
N MET A 1 25.61 45.26 11.92
CA MET A 1 24.38 44.78 12.57
C MET A 1 23.41 44.37 11.48
N ALA A 2 23.37 43.08 11.13
CA ALA A 2 22.28 42.56 10.29
C ALA A 2 20.98 42.77 11.09
N SER A 3 20.03 43.50 10.52
CA SER A 3 18.81 43.88 11.24
C SER A 3 17.93 42.65 11.45
N LEU A 4 17.19 42.61 12.56
CA LEU A 4 16.24 41.55 12.90
C LEU A 4 15.26 41.24 11.74
N MET A 5 15.03 42.20 10.83
CA MET A 5 14.23 42.04 9.61
C MET A 5 14.85 41.09 8.57
N GLN A 6 16.18 41.03 8.43
CA GLN A 6 16.81 40.09 7.48
C GLN A 6 16.68 38.64 7.97
N LEU A 7 16.74 38.43 9.29
CA LEU A 7 16.58 37.11 9.90
C LEU A 7 15.14 36.57 9.77
N THR A 8 14.12 37.42 9.94
CA THR A 8 12.72 36.99 9.76
C THR A 8 12.38 36.76 8.28
N GLN A 9 12.94 37.52 7.35
CA GLN A 9 12.78 37.28 5.91
C GLN A 9 13.44 35.97 5.47
N LEU A 10 14.65 35.67 5.95
CA LEU A 10 15.33 34.40 5.67
C LEU A 10 14.59 33.20 6.29
N LEU A 11 14.05 33.35 7.51
CA LEU A 11 13.24 32.32 8.16
C LEU A 11 11.94 32.06 7.42
N ASN A 12 11.24 33.11 6.97
CA ASN A 12 10.04 32.98 6.13
C ASN A 12 10.35 32.37 4.76
N PHE A 13 11.50 32.72 4.16
CA PHE A 13 11.95 32.12 2.90
C PHE A 13 12.28 30.64 3.07
N MET A 14 12.97 30.26 4.16
CA MET A 14 13.22 28.85 4.49
C MET A 14 11.92 28.09 4.81
N LEU A 15 10.97 28.69 5.53
CA LEU A 15 9.68 28.06 5.83
C LEU A 15 8.85 27.85 4.56
N LEU A 16 8.83 28.83 3.64
CA LEU A 16 8.21 28.70 2.32
C LEU A 16 8.92 27.64 1.45
N PHE A 17 10.25 27.56 1.53
CA PHE A 17 11.04 26.56 0.79
C PHE A 17 10.87 25.14 1.36
N SER A 18 10.74 25.01 2.69
CA SER A 18 10.50 23.73 3.37
C SER A 18 9.07 23.22 3.17
N PHE A 19 8.08 24.11 2.95
CA PHE A 19 6.74 23.71 2.53
C PHE A 19 6.70 23.26 1.06
N SER A 20 7.64 23.72 0.24
CA SER A 20 7.79 23.31 -1.17
C SER A 20 8.67 22.08 -1.38
N VAL A 21 9.12 21.40 -0.33
CA VAL A 21 9.37 19.96 -0.42
C VAL A 21 8.01 19.26 -0.48
N LEU A 22 7.23 19.61 -1.50
CA LEU A 22 6.11 18.82 -1.98
C LEU A 22 6.70 17.44 -2.19
N ALA A 23 6.15 16.46 -1.50
CA ALA A 23 6.37 15.07 -1.85
C ALA A 23 6.23 14.98 -3.37
N LEU A 24 7.33 14.68 -4.07
CA LEU A 24 7.25 14.50 -5.51
C LEU A 24 6.31 13.31 -5.71
N GLU A 25 5.09 13.60 -6.14
CA GLU A 25 4.11 12.59 -6.42
C GLU A 25 4.49 11.94 -7.74
N ASP A 26 4.86 10.66 -7.67
CA ASP A 26 5.15 9.86 -8.85
C ASP A 26 3.83 9.47 -9.52
N PHE A 27 3.33 10.32 -10.41
CA PHE A 27 2.14 10.03 -11.20
C PHE A 27 2.35 8.82 -12.09
N THR A 28 1.27 8.05 -12.27
CA THR A 28 1.24 6.86 -13.12
C THR A 28 0.52 7.14 -14.44
N ASN A 29 0.48 6.16 -15.34
CA ASN A 29 -0.31 6.23 -16.57
C ASN A 29 -1.72 5.65 -16.43
N SER A 30 -2.22 5.53 -15.19
CA SER A 30 -3.58 5.10 -14.88
C SER A 30 -4.38 6.23 -14.22
N TRP A 31 -5.68 6.21 -14.45
CA TRP A 31 -6.69 7.09 -13.89
C TRP A 31 -7.80 6.28 -13.28
N VAL A 32 -8.34 6.77 -12.16
CA VAL A 32 -9.64 6.33 -11.66
C VAL A 32 -10.69 7.28 -12.19
N VAL A 33 -11.71 6.73 -12.82
CA VAL A 33 -12.81 7.46 -13.44
C VAL A 33 -14.10 7.01 -12.79
N GLU A 34 -14.84 7.96 -12.21
CA GLU A 34 -16.19 7.74 -11.73
C GLU A 34 -17.18 8.10 -12.83
N LEU A 35 -17.99 7.13 -13.23
CA LEU A 35 -19.02 7.29 -14.24
C LEU A 35 -20.40 7.37 -13.59
N ASP A 36 -21.38 7.89 -14.33
CA ASP A 36 -22.77 7.79 -13.91
C ASP A 36 -23.20 6.31 -13.69
N PRO A 37 -24.01 5.98 -12.67
CA PRO A 37 -24.43 4.62 -12.37
C PRO A 37 -25.22 3.89 -13.46
N ASP A 38 -25.80 4.62 -14.40
CA ASP A 38 -26.57 4.10 -15.53
C ASP A 38 -25.69 3.74 -16.74
N VAL A 39 -24.39 4.05 -16.70
CA VAL A 39 -23.45 3.71 -17.79
C VAL A 39 -23.20 2.21 -17.83
N THR A 40 -23.46 1.59 -18.99
CA THR A 40 -23.22 0.17 -19.21
C THR A 40 -21.73 -0.12 -19.45
N GLU A 41 -21.30 -1.35 -19.19
CA GLU A 41 -19.88 -1.75 -19.33
C GLU A 41 -19.36 -1.59 -20.78
N THR A 42 -20.23 -1.78 -21.78
CA THR A 42 -19.90 -1.51 -23.19
C THR A 42 -19.63 -0.02 -23.41
N GLU A 43 -20.49 0.86 -22.89
CA GLU A 43 -20.30 2.31 -23.00
C GLU A 43 -19.03 2.77 -22.29
N VAL A 44 -18.67 2.19 -21.14
CA VAL A 44 -17.40 2.47 -20.46
C VAL A 44 -16.21 2.23 -21.39
N ASN A 45 -16.22 1.09 -22.11
CA ASN A 45 -15.17 0.76 -23.06
C ASN A 45 -15.11 1.75 -24.23
N ASP A 46 -16.27 2.21 -24.70
CA ASP A 46 -16.36 3.18 -25.80
C ASP A 46 -15.87 4.57 -25.36
N ILE A 47 -16.22 5.01 -24.15
CA ILE A 47 -15.74 6.25 -23.54
C ILE A 47 -14.22 6.22 -23.40
N ALA A 48 -13.67 5.13 -22.84
CA ALA A 48 -12.22 4.98 -22.70
C ALA A 48 -11.53 5.06 -24.07
N LYS A 49 -11.98 4.27 -25.06
CA LYS A 49 -11.39 4.24 -26.41
C LYS A 49 -11.47 5.60 -27.12
N ALA A 50 -12.61 6.29 -27.03
CA ALA A 50 -12.81 7.60 -27.63
C ALA A 50 -11.82 8.63 -27.05
N ALA A 51 -11.52 8.55 -25.76
CA ALA A 51 -10.53 9.38 -25.10
C ALA A 51 -9.07 8.90 -25.29
N GLY A 52 -8.83 7.79 -25.99
CA GLY A 52 -7.50 7.21 -26.21
C GLY A 52 -6.98 6.31 -25.08
N PHE A 53 -7.85 5.92 -24.16
CA PHE A 53 -7.56 5.06 -23.01
C PHE A 53 -7.98 3.61 -23.26
N ILE A 54 -7.42 2.73 -22.44
CA ILE A 54 -7.81 1.33 -22.30
C ILE A 54 -8.54 1.20 -20.96
N ASN A 55 -9.75 0.64 -20.97
CA ASN A 55 -10.47 0.30 -19.75
C ASN A 55 -9.90 -0.99 -19.13
N TYR A 56 -9.47 -0.92 -17.87
CA TYR A 56 -8.94 -2.05 -17.09
C TYR A 56 -10.00 -2.68 -16.19
N GLY A 57 -11.22 -2.13 -16.18
CA GLY A 57 -12.37 -2.66 -15.45
C GLY A 57 -12.64 -1.92 -14.15
N LYS A 58 -13.58 -2.47 -13.37
CA LYS A 58 -14.02 -1.85 -12.10
C LYS A 58 -12.96 -1.95 -11.02
N VAL A 59 -12.74 -0.82 -10.32
CA VAL A 59 -11.91 -0.77 -9.10
C VAL A 59 -12.63 -1.47 -7.94
N PHE A 60 -13.94 -1.24 -7.80
CA PHE A 60 -14.79 -1.87 -6.80
C PHE A 60 -16.07 -2.40 -7.45
N LYS A 61 -16.49 -3.61 -7.08
CA LYS A 61 -17.64 -4.30 -7.72
C LYS A 61 -18.95 -3.52 -7.59
N ASP A 62 -19.14 -2.88 -6.45
CA ASP A 62 -20.34 -2.16 -6.02
C ASP A 62 -20.36 -0.67 -6.40
N LYS A 63 -19.28 -0.16 -7.02
CA LYS A 63 -19.18 1.25 -7.40
C LYS A 63 -19.07 1.42 -8.91
N SER A 64 -19.34 2.64 -9.38
CA SER A 64 -19.15 3.06 -10.77
C SER A 64 -17.75 3.64 -10.99
N LEU A 65 -16.74 3.05 -10.35
CA LEU A 65 -15.34 3.45 -10.42
C LEU A 65 -14.58 2.48 -11.31
N TYR A 66 -13.91 3.01 -12.33
CA TYR A 66 -13.16 2.25 -13.32
C TYR A 66 -11.72 2.72 -13.39
N GLU A 67 -10.80 1.80 -13.66
CA GLU A 67 -9.41 2.15 -13.95
C GLU A 67 -9.23 2.29 -15.46
N PHE A 68 -8.79 3.47 -15.91
CA PHE A 68 -8.43 3.74 -17.30
C PHE A 68 -6.93 3.93 -17.42
N HIS A 69 -6.32 3.34 -18.45
CA HIS A 69 -4.88 3.40 -18.69
C HIS A 69 -4.57 4.03 -20.05
N HIS A 70 -3.66 5.01 -20.09
CA HIS A 70 -3.25 5.63 -21.35
C HIS A 70 -1.90 5.07 -21.83
N PRO A 71 -1.83 4.41 -23.00
CA PRO A 71 -0.63 3.68 -23.43
C PRO A 71 0.56 4.56 -23.79
N ARG A 72 0.34 5.86 -24.09
CA ARG A 72 1.41 6.81 -24.43
C ARG A 72 1.90 7.65 -23.25
N VAL A 73 1.32 7.47 -22.07
CA VAL A 73 1.77 8.16 -20.84
C VAL A 73 2.79 7.27 -20.15
N ALA A 74 3.87 7.87 -19.67
CA ALA A 74 4.90 7.15 -18.94
C ALA A 74 4.32 6.52 -17.67
N LYS A 75 4.72 5.28 -17.36
CA LYS A 75 4.26 4.55 -16.16
C LYS A 75 4.62 5.25 -14.84
N ARG A 76 5.63 6.13 -14.88
CA ARG A 76 6.10 6.98 -13.79
C ARG A 76 6.46 8.35 -14.35
N SER A 77 5.98 9.41 -13.73
CA SER A 77 6.28 10.78 -14.12
C SER A 77 6.18 11.72 -12.91
N LEU A 78 7.04 12.74 -12.88
CA LEU A 78 7.08 13.74 -11.80
C LEU A 78 6.00 14.83 -11.95
N GLY A 79 5.23 14.78 -13.04
CA GLY A 79 4.24 15.79 -13.38
C GLY A 79 2.89 15.18 -13.72
N HIS A 80 1.84 15.83 -13.25
CA HIS A 80 0.46 15.48 -13.58
C HIS A 80 0.21 15.63 -15.08
N SER A 81 -0.48 14.66 -15.68
CA SER A 81 -0.84 14.69 -17.10
C SER A 81 -2.19 15.41 -17.27
N GLN A 82 -2.10 16.75 -17.24
CA GLN A 82 -3.28 17.62 -17.27
C GLN A 82 -4.10 17.43 -18.54
N TYR A 83 -3.47 17.40 -19.71
CA TYR A 83 -4.14 17.24 -21.00
C TYR A 83 -5.03 15.98 -21.06
N HIS A 84 -4.54 14.84 -20.54
CA HIS A 84 -5.30 13.60 -20.54
C HIS A 84 -6.41 13.59 -19.49
N THR A 85 -6.19 14.24 -18.36
CA THR A 85 -7.21 14.44 -17.33
C THR A 85 -8.36 15.30 -17.86
N ASP A 86 -8.03 16.43 -18.48
CA ASP A 86 -9.02 17.36 -19.06
C ASP A 86 -9.82 16.68 -20.19
N ASN A 87 -9.17 15.85 -21.01
CA ASN A 87 -9.83 15.09 -22.08
C ASN A 87 -10.92 14.14 -21.55
N LEU A 88 -10.70 13.52 -20.38
CA LEU A 88 -11.71 12.70 -19.72
C LEU A 88 -12.77 13.55 -19.02
N GLN A 89 -12.39 14.60 -18.31
CA GLN A 89 -13.33 15.47 -17.58
C GLN A 89 -14.34 16.16 -18.49
N GLY A 90 -14.00 16.38 -19.77
CA GLY A 90 -14.93 16.95 -20.74
C GLY A 90 -16.12 16.04 -21.12
N HIS A 91 -16.10 14.75 -20.77
CA HIS A 91 -17.16 13.82 -21.13
C HIS A 91 -18.38 13.94 -20.20
N THR A 92 -19.58 14.04 -20.76
CA THR A 92 -20.82 14.31 -20.01
C THR A 92 -21.20 13.25 -18.97
N LYS A 93 -20.81 12.00 -19.20
CA LYS A 93 -21.09 10.84 -18.33
C LYS A 93 -20.01 10.58 -17.26
N ILE A 94 -18.96 11.41 -17.24
CA ILE A 94 -17.86 11.30 -16.28
C ILE A 94 -18.11 12.29 -15.13
N ARG A 95 -18.18 11.78 -13.90
CA ARG A 95 -18.41 12.56 -12.68
C ARG A 95 -17.11 13.08 -12.09
N SER A 96 -16.09 12.23 -12.04
CA SER A 96 -14.79 12.56 -11.49
C SER A 96 -13.68 11.77 -12.19
N VAL A 97 -12.50 12.38 -12.24
CA VAL A 97 -11.30 11.84 -12.87
C VAL A 97 -10.12 12.18 -11.99
N GLU A 98 -9.35 11.17 -11.58
CA GLU A 98 -8.15 11.35 -10.78
C GLU A 98 -7.02 10.50 -11.35
N GLN A 99 -5.87 11.11 -11.65
CA GLN A 99 -4.68 10.38 -12.06
C GLN A 99 -4.08 9.67 -10.85
N LEU A 100 -3.80 8.37 -10.98
CA LEU A 100 -3.23 7.59 -9.88
C LEU A 100 -1.78 8.00 -9.61
N VAL A 101 -1.46 8.14 -8.33
CA VAL A 101 -0.12 8.41 -7.81
C VAL A 101 0.47 7.13 -7.22
N ALA A 102 1.70 6.82 -7.63
CA ALA A 102 2.48 5.74 -7.05
C ALA A 102 2.77 6.05 -5.58
N LYS A 103 2.32 5.17 -4.68
CA LYS A 103 2.72 5.22 -3.28
C LYS A 103 3.94 4.33 -3.07
N THR A 104 4.96 4.87 -2.42
CA THR A 104 6.13 4.10 -1.98
C THR A 104 5.73 3.21 -0.81
N ARG A 105 5.97 1.90 -0.93
CA ARG A 105 5.79 0.98 0.20
C ARG A 105 6.84 1.30 1.26
N VAL A 106 6.39 1.76 2.42
CA VAL A 106 7.21 1.84 3.63
C VAL A 106 6.93 0.60 4.47
N LYS A 107 7.97 -0.19 4.77
CA LYS A 107 7.85 -1.28 5.77
C LYS A 107 7.57 -0.63 7.12
N ARG A 108 6.45 -1.00 7.75
CA ARG A 108 6.10 -0.55 9.10
C ARG A 108 6.68 -1.59 10.04
N TYR A 109 7.75 -1.24 10.72
CA TYR A 109 8.31 -2.07 11.78
C TYR A 109 7.43 -1.93 13.02
N ALA A 110 7.03 -3.08 13.55
CA ALA A 110 6.52 -3.24 14.90
C ALA A 110 7.56 -2.74 15.91
N ASP A 111 7.13 -2.12 17.02
CA ASP A 111 8.04 -1.82 18.13
C ASP A 111 8.24 -3.11 18.94
N LEU A 112 9.22 -3.90 18.50
CA LEU A 112 9.42 -5.31 18.86
C LEU A 112 9.68 -5.54 20.35
N ASP A 113 10.19 -4.53 21.07
CA ASP A 113 10.50 -4.65 22.49
C ASP A 113 9.25 -4.60 23.39
N SER A 114 8.11 -4.14 22.86
CA SER A 114 6.95 -3.79 23.68
C SER A 114 5.86 -4.86 23.78
N ILE A 115 5.84 -5.87 22.88
CA ILE A 115 4.61 -6.65 22.67
C ILE A 115 4.69 -8.11 23.11
N PHE A 116 5.87 -8.73 23.21
CA PHE A 116 5.98 -10.06 23.80
C PHE A 116 7.34 -10.24 24.48
N PRO A 117 7.40 -10.46 25.81
CA PRO A 117 8.51 -11.21 26.37
C PRO A 117 8.32 -12.65 25.88
N MET A 118 8.78 -12.94 24.66
CA MET A 118 8.75 -14.29 24.12
C MET A 118 9.65 -15.12 25.02
N ARG A 119 9.05 -15.98 25.85
CA ARG A 119 9.73 -16.72 26.93
C ARG A 119 10.60 -17.86 26.43
N ASP A 120 10.72 -18.00 25.11
CA ASP A 120 11.55 -19.00 24.46
C ASP A 120 13.04 -18.60 24.60
N PRO A 121 13.87 -19.41 25.29
CA PRO A 121 15.31 -19.15 25.40
C PRO A 121 16.02 -19.07 24.05
N LEU A 122 15.48 -19.69 23.00
CA LEU A 122 16.04 -19.72 21.65
C LEU A 122 15.47 -18.61 20.74
N TRP A 123 14.70 -17.66 21.28
CA TRP A 123 14.09 -16.57 20.50
C TRP A 123 15.10 -15.70 19.73
N GLN A 124 16.34 -15.63 20.21
CA GLN A 124 17.42 -14.91 19.52
C GLN A 124 17.91 -15.67 18.26
N ASP A 125 17.64 -16.97 18.15
CA ASP A 125 18.06 -17.80 17.02
C ASP A 125 16.95 -17.95 15.95
N THR A 126 15.72 -17.53 16.26
CA THR A 126 14.56 -17.61 15.35
C THR A 126 14.49 -16.41 14.40
N TRP A 127 15.55 -16.19 13.61
CA TRP A 127 15.70 -15.05 12.69
C TRP A 127 14.55 -14.87 11.69
N TYR A 128 13.84 -15.95 11.35
CA TYR A 128 12.71 -15.94 10.41
C TYR A 128 11.41 -15.39 11.03
N LEU A 129 11.28 -15.40 12.37
CA LEU A 129 10.16 -14.82 13.11
C LEU A 129 10.54 -13.48 13.74
N ASN A 130 11.78 -13.36 14.23
CA ASN A 130 12.26 -12.23 15.00
C ASN A 130 13.05 -11.24 14.12
N GLN A 131 12.37 -10.15 13.78
CA GLN A 131 12.95 -9.03 13.00
C GLN A 131 14.11 -8.31 13.71
N ALA A 132 14.21 -8.41 15.05
CA ALA A 132 15.20 -7.66 15.83
C ALA A 132 16.62 -8.23 15.70
N VAL A 133 16.76 -9.52 15.35
CA VAL A 133 18.07 -10.21 15.38
C VAL A 133 18.93 -9.87 14.17
N THR A 134 18.33 -9.68 12.99
CA THR A 134 19.12 -9.60 11.75
C THR A 134 19.51 -8.19 11.33
N ASN A 135 18.91 -7.12 11.89
CA ASN A 135 19.05 -5.72 11.40
C ASN A 135 18.82 -5.53 9.87
N ASP A 136 18.47 -6.61 9.17
CA ASP A 136 18.27 -6.73 7.75
C ASP A 136 16.99 -7.54 7.55
N SER A 137 15.89 -6.80 7.46
CA SER A 137 14.52 -7.32 7.37
C SER A 137 14.20 -7.96 6.01
N LEU A 138 15.20 -8.19 5.15
CA LEU A 138 14.92 -8.69 3.81
C LEU A 138 14.42 -10.14 3.78
N PHE A 139 14.65 -10.93 4.84
CA PHE A 139 14.38 -12.37 4.84
C PHE A 139 13.42 -12.87 5.94
N ASP A 140 12.86 -11.99 6.77
CA ASP A 140 11.93 -12.39 7.83
C ASP A 140 10.46 -12.49 7.33
N MET A 141 9.63 -13.23 8.07
CA MET A 141 8.21 -13.45 7.74
C MET A 141 7.27 -12.32 8.18
N ASN A 142 7.77 -11.29 8.87
CA ASN A 142 6.99 -10.17 9.44
C ASN A 142 5.78 -10.59 10.30
N VAL A 143 5.92 -11.71 11.03
CA VAL A 143 4.83 -12.31 11.84
C VAL A 143 4.42 -11.41 13.02
N MET A 144 5.38 -10.66 13.58
CA MET A 144 5.14 -9.78 14.73
C MET A 144 3.96 -8.84 14.50
N SER A 145 3.92 -8.15 13.36
CA SER A 145 2.83 -7.22 13.01
C SER A 145 1.44 -7.86 12.95
N ALA A 146 1.34 -9.17 12.71
CA ALA A 146 0.08 -9.90 12.75
C ALA A 146 -0.31 -10.25 14.18
N TRP A 147 0.64 -10.72 14.99
CA TRP A 147 0.42 -11.02 16.41
C TRP A 147 0.06 -9.78 17.23
N GLU A 148 0.66 -8.62 16.96
CA GLU A 148 0.29 -7.33 17.57
C GLU A 148 -1.19 -6.97 17.33
N ARG A 149 -1.74 -7.41 16.21
CA ARG A 149 -3.15 -7.21 15.83
C ARG A 149 -4.07 -8.31 16.35
N GLY A 150 -3.54 -9.27 17.12
CA GLY A 150 -4.28 -10.39 17.68
C GLY A 150 -4.47 -11.59 16.73
N PHE A 151 -3.81 -11.61 15.57
CA PHE A 151 -3.91 -12.74 14.63
C PHE A 151 -2.91 -13.84 15.00
N THR A 152 -3.26 -14.68 15.97
CA THR A 152 -2.37 -15.72 16.52
C THR A 152 -2.55 -17.11 15.92
N GLY A 153 -3.63 -17.35 15.18
CA GLY A 153 -4.03 -18.69 14.73
C GLY A 153 -4.91 -19.45 15.74
N SER A 154 -5.29 -18.84 16.86
CA SER A 154 -6.27 -19.44 17.78
C SER A 154 -7.59 -19.75 17.07
N ASN A 155 -8.15 -20.93 17.35
CA ASN A 155 -9.34 -21.50 16.68
C ASN A 155 -9.15 -21.87 15.19
N VAL A 156 -7.91 -21.91 14.70
CA VAL A 156 -7.57 -22.48 13.38
C VAL A 156 -6.96 -23.85 13.60
N VAL A 157 -7.41 -24.86 12.85
CA VAL A 157 -6.78 -26.19 12.82
C VAL A 157 -5.90 -26.28 11.59
N VAL A 158 -4.65 -26.70 11.78
CA VAL A 158 -3.68 -26.97 10.72
C VAL A 158 -3.47 -28.48 10.61
N SER A 159 -3.59 -29.01 9.39
CA SER A 159 -3.25 -30.39 9.08
C SER A 159 -1.92 -30.44 8.33
N ILE A 160 -0.98 -31.23 8.86
CA ILE A 160 0.35 -31.42 8.28
C ILE A 160 0.41 -32.86 7.76
N LEU A 161 0.66 -33.02 6.45
CA LEU A 161 0.84 -34.32 5.81
C LEU A 161 2.33 -34.63 5.73
N ASP A 162 2.84 -35.32 6.76
CA ASP A 162 4.26 -35.66 6.90
C ASP A 162 4.45 -37.10 7.42
N ASP A 163 5.68 -37.51 7.67
CA ASP A 163 6.04 -38.86 8.15
C ASP A 163 5.69 -39.13 9.62
N GLY A 164 5.45 -38.09 10.43
CA GLY A 164 4.98 -38.18 11.80
C GLY A 164 5.28 -36.92 12.63
N LEU A 165 4.72 -36.85 13.84
CA LEU A 165 4.98 -35.75 14.78
C LEU A 165 5.15 -36.30 16.20
N GLU A 166 6.20 -35.87 16.90
CA GLU A 166 6.36 -36.12 18.34
C GLU A 166 5.41 -35.22 19.14
N HIS A 167 4.15 -35.63 19.21
CA HIS A 167 3.08 -34.86 19.86
C HIS A 167 3.25 -34.70 21.37
N THR A 168 4.16 -35.46 22.01
CA THR A 168 4.46 -35.36 23.45
C THR A 168 5.53 -34.33 23.79
N HIS A 169 6.16 -33.68 22.80
CA HIS A 169 7.15 -32.65 23.05
C HIS A 169 6.53 -31.46 23.79
N PRO A 170 7.18 -30.88 24.83
CA PRO A 170 6.60 -29.81 25.64
C PRO A 170 6.12 -28.60 24.82
N ASP A 171 6.83 -28.24 23.75
CA ASP A 171 6.45 -27.11 22.87
C ASP A 171 5.23 -27.40 21.97
N LEU A 172 4.84 -28.67 21.82
CA LEU A 172 3.77 -29.11 20.93
C LEU A 172 2.56 -29.68 21.68
N ALA A 173 2.77 -30.25 22.87
CA ALA A 173 1.78 -31.05 23.59
C ALA A 173 0.48 -30.28 23.88
N GLU A 174 0.56 -28.99 24.21
CA GLU A 174 -0.62 -28.16 24.48
C GLU A 174 -1.40 -27.78 23.20
N ASN A 175 -0.74 -27.82 22.04
CA ASN A 175 -1.29 -27.39 20.74
C ASN A 175 -1.61 -28.57 19.81
N TYR A 176 -1.37 -29.81 20.24
CA TYR A 176 -1.71 -31.01 19.46
C TYR A 176 -3.16 -31.41 19.69
N VAL A 177 -3.90 -31.60 18.61
CA VAL A 177 -5.29 -32.09 18.64
C VAL A 177 -5.32 -33.51 18.10
N SER A 178 -5.60 -34.48 18.96
CA SER A 178 -5.89 -35.85 18.53
C SER A 178 -7.32 -35.93 18.01
N TYR A 179 -7.49 -36.45 16.79
CA TYR A 179 -8.80 -36.76 16.20
C TYR A 179 -9.18 -38.22 16.42
#